data_AF-A0A4Q5SLK2-F1
#
_entry.id   AF-A0A4Q5SLK2-F1
#
_cell.length_a   1.000
_cell.length_b   1.000
_cell.length_c   1.000
_cell.angle_alpha   90.00
_cell.angle_beta   90.00
_cell.angle_gamma   90.00
#
_symmetry.space_group_name_H-M   'P 1'
#
loop_
_entity.id
_entity.type
_entity.pdbx_description
1 polymer ?
#
loop_
_entity_poly.entity_id
_entity_poly.type
_entity_poly.pdbx_seq_one_letter_code
_entity_poly.pdbx_strand_id
1 'polypeptide(L)'
;MMEWVTPTYNTFTNGSIVFSNGSELSQDNSNFFWDNTSKRLGLGRTPTSARLEIEAPVNNYQAIKITPTTLANTYMVFERSTADPLNGLIIGNGISSANTPYTNASVIGTMGAKNETITLLSGYNASTSSTGDINLRGKTVFIGSAFTNDTSDSNLIQVANTYYSTGTVSLSGTTVTGTGTIFTPDMVGMTISITGLSWTTRTIIAYNSPTSLTVDVAGTVSGSLSYKIYNAGLQVTSNNSISINRKDASSFLHLGAGRTTIGNSPLKFTAGPTLTTPESGAVEFDGNHFYGTVGTARHQLDQQTYMHKYAASGNGVTTTIVIPH
;
A
#
# COMPACT_ATOMS: atom_id res chain seq x y z
N MET A 1 -60.55 -65.22 -15.53
CA MET A 1 -60.89 -63.79 -15.57
C MET A 1 -59.73 -63.08 -14.91
N MET A 2 -58.83 -62.48 -15.68
CA MET A 2 -57.71 -61.72 -15.12
C MET A 2 -58.25 -60.34 -14.81
N GLU A 3 -58.48 -60.06 -13.53
CA GLU A 3 -58.94 -58.75 -13.08
C GLU A 3 -57.79 -57.76 -13.28
N TRP A 4 -57.92 -56.89 -14.28
CA TRP A 4 -57.04 -55.74 -14.42
C TRP A 4 -57.35 -54.79 -13.27
N VAL A 5 -56.66 -54.96 -12.15
CA VAL A 5 -56.61 -53.94 -11.11
C VAL A 5 -55.92 -52.75 -11.75
N THR A 6 -56.71 -51.73 -12.13
CA THR A 6 -56.14 -50.45 -12.55
C THR A 6 -55.41 -49.93 -11.33
N PRO A 7 -54.07 -49.77 -11.35
CA PRO A 7 -53.38 -49.24 -10.20
C PRO A 7 -53.99 -47.88 -9.91
N THR A 8 -54.58 -47.71 -8.73
CA THR A 8 -54.93 -46.39 -8.23
C THR A 8 -53.62 -45.68 -7.96
N TYR A 9 -53.07 -45.03 -8.99
CA TYR A 9 -52.01 -44.08 -8.79
C TYR A 9 -52.62 -42.98 -7.91
N ASN A 10 -52.18 -42.94 -6.65
CA ASN A 10 -52.26 -41.74 -5.83
C ASN A 10 -52.03 -40.54 -6.75
N THR A 11 -53.02 -39.65 -6.86
CA THR A 11 -52.99 -38.56 -7.82
C THR A 11 -51.85 -37.62 -7.45
N PHE A 12 -50.67 -37.88 -8.03
CA PHE A 12 -49.48 -37.07 -7.80
C PHE A 12 -49.75 -35.64 -8.27
N THR A 13 -49.07 -34.70 -7.63
CA THR A 13 -49.21 -33.29 -7.99
C THR A 13 -48.57 -33.06 -9.36
N ASN A 14 -49.23 -32.32 -10.24
CA ASN A 14 -48.63 -31.98 -11.54
C ASN A 14 -47.29 -31.26 -11.32
N GLY A 15 -46.22 -31.80 -11.91
CA GLY A 15 -44.85 -31.32 -11.70
C GLY A 15 -44.07 -32.03 -10.58
N SER A 16 -44.68 -32.96 -9.86
CA SER A 16 -43.96 -33.78 -8.88
C SER A 16 -42.88 -34.62 -9.54
N ILE A 17 -41.73 -34.71 -8.91
CA ILE A 17 -40.75 -35.75 -9.24
C ILE A 17 -41.04 -36.94 -8.33
N VAL A 18 -41.52 -38.03 -8.92
CA VAL A 18 -41.89 -39.25 -8.20
C VAL A 18 -40.64 -40.09 -7.94
N PHE A 19 -40.49 -40.60 -6.72
CA PHE A 19 -39.43 -41.52 -6.34
C PHE A 19 -40.00 -42.72 -5.58
N SER A 20 -39.31 -43.87 -5.66
CA SER A 20 -39.64 -45.03 -4.84
C SER A 20 -38.98 -44.90 -3.47
N ASN A 21 -39.72 -45.20 -2.40
CA ASN A 21 -39.16 -45.33 -1.05
C ASN A 21 -38.72 -46.77 -0.72
N GLY A 22 -38.73 -47.67 -1.71
CA GLY A 22 -38.41 -49.09 -1.55
C GLY A 22 -39.65 -50.00 -1.44
N SER A 23 -40.81 -49.45 -1.06
CA SER A 23 -42.07 -50.18 -0.95
C SER A 23 -43.18 -49.59 -1.84
N GLU A 24 -43.19 -48.27 -1.99
CA GLU A 24 -44.21 -47.50 -2.70
C GLU A 24 -43.61 -46.34 -3.49
N LEU A 25 -44.38 -45.83 -4.46
CA LEU A 25 -44.07 -44.59 -5.16
C LEU A 25 -44.60 -43.40 -4.35
N SER A 26 -43.72 -42.45 -4.07
CA SER A 26 -44.00 -41.25 -3.28
C SER A 26 -43.47 -39.99 -3.98
N GLN A 27 -43.83 -38.83 -3.43
CA GLN A 27 -43.38 -37.51 -3.86
C GLN A 27 -43.06 -36.67 -2.62
N ASP A 28 -42.12 -35.74 -2.74
CA ASP A 28 -41.83 -34.75 -1.71
C ASP A 28 -41.65 -33.39 -2.37
N ASN A 29 -42.79 -32.78 -2.71
CA ASN A 29 -42.79 -31.50 -3.40
C ASN A 29 -42.24 -30.36 -2.54
N SER A 30 -42.06 -30.55 -1.22
CA SER A 30 -41.44 -29.53 -0.37
C SER A 30 -39.92 -29.49 -0.53
N ASN A 31 -39.29 -30.63 -0.84
CA ASN A 31 -37.83 -30.75 -0.97
C ASN A 31 -37.34 -31.00 -2.40
N PHE A 32 -38.15 -31.57 -3.29
CA PHE A 32 -37.76 -31.84 -4.68
C PHE A 32 -38.95 -31.72 -5.63
N PHE A 33 -38.97 -30.66 -6.44
CA PHE A 33 -40.12 -30.33 -7.27
C PHE A 33 -39.73 -29.78 -8.64
N TRP A 34 -40.47 -30.18 -9.67
CA TRP A 34 -40.40 -29.56 -11.00
C TRP A 34 -41.66 -28.72 -11.23
N ASP A 35 -41.52 -27.39 -11.20
CA ASP A 35 -42.61 -26.50 -11.62
C ASP A 35 -42.77 -26.61 -13.14
N ASN A 36 -43.73 -27.42 -13.57
CA ASN A 36 -43.99 -27.64 -14.99
C ASN A 36 -44.65 -26.43 -15.67
N THR A 37 -45.27 -25.52 -14.92
CA THR A 37 -45.86 -24.29 -15.45
C THR A 37 -44.76 -23.28 -15.77
N SER A 38 -43.85 -23.05 -14.82
CA SER A 38 -42.77 -22.05 -14.98
C SER A 38 -41.47 -22.62 -15.54
N LYS A 39 -41.38 -23.95 -15.74
CA LYS A 39 -40.19 -24.71 -16.16
C LYS A 39 -38.98 -24.51 -15.24
N ARG A 40 -39.17 -24.76 -13.94
CA ARG A 40 -38.18 -24.52 -12.88
C ARG A 40 -37.95 -25.77 -12.01
N LEU A 41 -36.70 -26.04 -11.66
CA LEU A 41 -36.32 -27.11 -10.72
C LEU A 41 -36.04 -26.53 -9.33
N GLY A 42 -36.75 -27.03 -8.32
CA GLY A 42 -36.58 -26.65 -6.92
C GLY A 42 -35.99 -27.79 -6.10
N LEU A 43 -34.95 -27.49 -5.32
CA LEU A 43 -34.38 -28.34 -4.30
C LEU A 43 -34.46 -27.60 -2.95
N GLY A 44 -35.26 -28.11 -2.02
CA GLY A 44 -35.50 -27.49 -0.70
C GLY A 44 -36.38 -26.24 -0.70
N ARG A 45 -36.89 -25.80 -1.86
CA ARG A 45 -37.69 -24.57 -2.00
C ARG A 45 -38.84 -24.72 -3.00
N THR A 46 -40.05 -24.40 -2.56
CA THR A 46 -41.24 -24.19 -3.41
C THR A 46 -42.13 -23.08 -2.85
N PRO A 47 -42.63 -22.12 -3.67
CA PRO A 47 -42.42 -22.00 -5.12
C PRO A 47 -41.03 -21.45 -5.46
N THR A 48 -40.49 -21.85 -6.61
CA THR A 48 -39.20 -21.38 -7.12
C THR A 48 -39.35 -20.07 -7.90
N SER A 49 -38.42 -19.14 -7.71
CA SER A 49 -38.30 -17.87 -8.43
C SER A 49 -37.31 -17.91 -9.59
N ALA A 50 -36.38 -18.88 -9.60
CA ALA A 50 -35.36 -19.08 -10.63
C ALA A 50 -35.51 -20.42 -11.38
N ARG A 51 -34.83 -20.59 -12.53
CA ARG A 51 -34.84 -21.84 -13.32
C ARG A 51 -34.32 -23.05 -12.54
N LEU A 52 -33.33 -22.84 -11.68
CA LEU A 52 -32.84 -23.79 -10.69
C LEU A 52 -32.70 -23.02 -9.38
N GLU A 53 -33.44 -23.42 -8.36
CA GLU A 53 -33.34 -22.83 -7.03
C GLU A 53 -33.05 -23.94 -6.02
N ILE A 54 -31.96 -23.77 -5.26
CA ILE A 54 -31.50 -24.73 -4.26
C ILE A 54 -31.42 -23.98 -2.93
N GLU A 55 -32.31 -24.32 -1.99
CA GLU A 55 -32.30 -23.81 -0.64
C GLU A 55 -31.54 -24.77 0.28
N ALA A 56 -30.53 -24.24 0.97
CA ALA A 56 -29.82 -24.96 2.00
C ALA A 56 -30.60 -24.86 3.34
N PRO A 57 -30.65 -25.92 4.16
CA PRO A 57 -31.33 -25.89 5.46
C PRO A 57 -30.76 -24.79 6.38
N VAL A 58 -31.57 -24.30 7.32
CA VAL A 58 -31.26 -23.14 8.19
C VAL A 58 -29.99 -23.26 9.07
N ASN A 59 -29.33 -24.42 9.11
CA ASN A 59 -28.07 -24.65 9.84
C ASN A 59 -26.98 -25.33 8.98
N ASN A 60 -27.20 -25.45 7.68
CA ASN A 60 -26.25 -26.04 6.73
C ASN A 60 -26.23 -25.14 5.50
N TYR A 61 -25.29 -24.20 5.46
CA TYR A 61 -25.28 -23.11 4.47
C TYR A 61 -24.85 -23.56 3.07
N GLN A 62 -24.53 -24.84 2.86
CA GLN A 62 -24.03 -25.36 1.59
C GLN A 62 -25.19 -25.86 0.72
N ALA A 63 -25.66 -25.02 -0.19
CA ALA A 63 -26.70 -25.42 -1.15
C ALA A 63 -26.16 -26.45 -2.17
N ILE A 64 -24.89 -26.31 -2.58
CA ILE A 64 -24.21 -27.24 -3.48
C ILE A 64 -22.84 -27.57 -2.87
N LYS A 65 -22.55 -28.86 -2.72
CA LYS A 65 -21.26 -29.37 -2.24
C LYS A 65 -20.69 -30.39 -3.21
N ILE A 66 -19.49 -30.13 -3.74
CA ILE A 66 -18.74 -31.11 -4.55
C ILE A 66 -17.64 -31.71 -3.66
N THR A 67 -17.82 -32.98 -3.29
CA THR A 67 -16.86 -33.72 -2.45
C THR A 67 -16.08 -34.72 -3.33
N PRO A 68 -14.74 -34.66 -3.36
CA PRO A 68 -13.95 -35.63 -4.12
C PRO A 68 -13.99 -37.00 -3.43
N THR A 69 -13.82 -38.06 -4.24
CA THR A 69 -13.83 -39.45 -3.77
C THR A 69 -12.59 -39.84 -2.97
N THR A 70 -11.55 -39.00 -2.94
CA THR A 70 -10.35 -39.17 -2.12
C THR A 70 -9.83 -37.82 -1.61
N LEU A 71 -9.46 -37.80 -0.31
CA LEU A 71 -8.94 -36.67 0.49
C LEU A 71 -9.81 -35.39 0.57
N ALA A 72 -10.65 -35.34 1.62
CA ALA A 72 -11.09 -34.26 2.51
C ALA A 72 -11.30 -32.80 2.05
N ASN A 73 -11.06 -32.41 0.81
CA ASN A 73 -11.14 -31.02 0.38
C ASN A 73 -12.41 -30.78 -0.45
N THR A 74 -13.26 -29.86 0.01
CA THR A 74 -14.42 -29.42 -0.76
C THR A 74 -13.95 -28.42 -1.83
N TYR A 75 -14.19 -28.70 -3.11
CA TYR A 75 -13.69 -27.85 -4.22
C TYR A 75 -14.50 -26.58 -4.43
N MET A 76 -15.81 -26.64 -4.17
CA MET A 76 -16.73 -25.53 -4.41
C MET A 76 -17.85 -25.56 -3.37
N VAL A 77 -18.08 -24.43 -2.71
CA VAL A 77 -19.20 -24.23 -1.79
C VAL A 77 -19.86 -22.90 -2.09
N PHE A 78 -21.17 -22.91 -2.29
CA PHE A 78 -21.98 -21.70 -2.29
C PHE A 78 -22.59 -21.56 -0.89
N GLU A 79 -22.06 -20.64 -0.08
CA GLU A 79 -22.54 -20.39 1.29
C GLU A 79 -23.31 -19.07 1.39
N ARG A 80 -24.41 -19.08 2.16
CA ARG A 80 -25.10 -17.85 2.60
C ARG A 80 -24.51 -17.43 3.95
N SER A 81 -23.88 -16.26 4.01
CA SER A 81 -23.50 -15.65 5.30
C SER A 81 -24.75 -15.20 6.06
N THR A 82 -24.82 -15.46 7.37
CA THR A 82 -25.87 -14.87 8.24
C THR A 82 -25.62 -13.41 8.57
N ALA A 83 -24.43 -12.89 8.27
CA ALA A 83 -24.00 -11.54 8.62
C ALA A 83 -24.07 -10.54 7.45
N ASP A 84 -24.29 -10.98 6.20
CA ASP A 84 -24.29 -10.09 5.04
C ASP A 84 -25.30 -10.55 3.95
N PRO A 85 -26.26 -9.72 3.52
CA PRO A 85 -27.28 -10.09 2.51
C PRO A 85 -26.76 -10.13 1.06
N LEU A 86 -25.47 -9.90 0.81
CA LEU A 86 -24.88 -9.85 -0.54
C LEU A 86 -24.32 -11.22 -0.95
N ASN A 87 -25.03 -11.87 -1.88
CA ASN A 87 -24.70 -13.18 -2.44
C ASN A 87 -23.42 -13.14 -3.29
N GLY A 88 -22.37 -13.86 -2.88
CA GLY A 88 -21.13 -14.04 -3.65
C GLY A 88 -20.81 -15.51 -3.88
N LEU A 89 -20.29 -15.85 -5.06
CA LEU A 89 -19.68 -17.14 -5.34
C LEU A 89 -18.28 -17.18 -4.67
N ILE A 90 -18.09 -18.11 -3.72
CA ILE A 90 -16.78 -18.37 -3.11
C ILE A 90 -16.16 -19.59 -3.81
N ILE A 91 -15.08 -19.38 -4.58
CA ILE A 91 -14.23 -20.48 -5.09
C ILE A 91 -13.01 -20.55 -4.19
N GLY A 92 -13.12 -21.28 -3.08
CA GLY A 92 -12.02 -21.48 -2.15
C GLY A 92 -11.42 -22.88 -2.28
N ASN A 93 -10.17 -22.99 -2.73
CA ASN A 93 -9.33 -24.12 -2.32
C ASN A 93 -8.65 -23.69 -1.00
N GLY A 94 -8.85 -24.48 0.07
CA GLY A 94 -8.86 -23.98 1.45
C GLY A 94 -7.65 -23.19 1.94
N ILE A 95 -7.89 -21.95 2.39
CA ILE A 95 -7.29 -21.31 3.58
C ILE A 95 -8.34 -20.34 4.14
N SER A 96 -9.14 -20.77 5.12
CA SER A 96 -10.02 -19.88 5.88
C SER A 96 -9.40 -19.59 7.24
N SER A 97 -8.82 -18.41 7.43
CA SER A 97 -8.63 -17.84 8.77
C SER A 97 -9.97 -17.25 9.22
N ALA A 98 -10.47 -17.72 10.36
CA ALA A 98 -11.71 -17.25 10.97
C ALA A 98 -11.70 -15.73 11.22
N ASN A 99 -12.88 -15.11 11.09
CA ASN A 99 -13.26 -13.80 11.64
C ASN A 99 -12.81 -12.50 10.95
N THR A 100 -13.04 -12.32 9.64
CA THR A 100 -13.23 -10.95 9.10
C THR A 100 -14.37 -10.87 8.06
N PRO A 101 -15.26 -9.86 8.15
CA PRO A 101 -16.34 -9.66 7.19
C PRO A 101 -15.76 -9.20 5.84
N TYR A 102 -16.01 -9.98 4.78
CA TYR A 102 -15.53 -9.68 3.43
C TYR A 102 -16.61 -8.97 2.62
N THR A 103 -16.48 -7.65 2.50
CA THR A 103 -17.16 -6.88 1.46
C THR A 103 -16.46 -7.15 0.12
N ASN A 104 -17.17 -7.76 -0.82
CA ASN A 104 -16.80 -7.89 -2.25
C ASN A 104 -15.45 -8.60 -2.56
N ALA A 105 -15.19 -9.76 -1.98
CA ALA A 105 -14.10 -10.63 -2.43
C ALA A 105 -14.55 -11.53 -3.59
N SER A 106 -14.69 -10.97 -4.80
CA SER A 106 -14.56 -11.76 -6.03
C SER A 106 -13.09 -12.13 -6.19
N VAL A 107 -12.66 -13.20 -5.53
CA VAL A 107 -11.31 -13.77 -5.68
C VAL A 107 -11.22 -14.40 -7.08
N ILE A 108 -10.66 -13.66 -8.04
CA ILE A 108 -10.23 -14.22 -9.32
C ILE A 108 -8.83 -14.81 -9.10
N GLY A 109 -8.73 -16.14 -9.14
CA GLY A 109 -7.50 -16.88 -9.43
C GLY A 109 -6.67 -17.34 -8.23
N THR A 110 -6.62 -18.67 -8.04
CA THR A 110 -5.53 -19.34 -7.33
C THR A 110 -4.29 -19.31 -8.22
N MET A 111 -3.13 -18.92 -7.66
CA MET A 111 -1.86 -18.78 -8.36
C MET A 111 -1.40 -20.12 -8.96
N GLY A 112 -1.53 -20.27 -10.28
CA GLY A 112 -1.01 -21.41 -11.04
C GLY A 112 0.16 -21.00 -11.92
N ALA A 113 1.38 -21.13 -11.39
CA ALA A 113 2.66 -20.99 -12.12
C ALA A 113 2.99 -19.59 -12.70
N LYS A 114 4.26 -19.42 -13.05
CA LYS A 114 4.98 -18.15 -13.26
C LYS A 114 4.36 -17.25 -14.34
N ASN A 115 4.35 -15.94 -14.07
CA ASN A 115 4.04 -14.81 -14.98
C ASN A 115 2.56 -14.52 -15.32
N GLU A 116 1.62 -14.72 -14.41
CA GLU A 116 0.25 -14.20 -14.60
C GLU A 116 0.04 -12.82 -13.92
N THR A 117 -0.63 -11.91 -14.64
CA THR A 117 -0.89 -10.53 -14.20
C THR A 117 -2.20 -10.45 -13.45
N ILE A 118 -2.17 -10.07 -12.16
CA ILE A 118 -3.36 -9.75 -11.39
C ILE A 118 -3.83 -8.35 -11.77
N THR A 119 -5.04 -8.22 -12.33
CA THR A 119 -5.67 -6.92 -12.59
C THR A 119 -6.50 -6.53 -11.37
N LEU A 120 -5.98 -5.64 -10.53
CA LEU A 120 -6.74 -5.05 -9.43
C LEU A 120 -7.71 -4.00 -9.99
N LEU A 121 -9.01 -4.15 -9.72
CA LEU A 121 -10.03 -3.15 -10.07
C LEU A 121 -9.84 -1.90 -9.19
N SER A 122 -9.98 -0.71 -9.78
CA SER A 122 -9.79 0.58 -9.11
C SER A 122 -10.56 0.67 -7.78
N GLY A 123 -9.87 1.01 -6.69
CA GLY A 123 -10.46 1.22 -5.36
C GLY A 123 -10.20 0.12 -4.31
N TYR A 124 -9.46 -0.94 -4.65
CA TYR A 124 -9.11 -2.02 -3.70
C TYR A 124 -7.70 -1.82 -3.10
N ASN A 125 -7.61 -1.74 -1.77
CA ASN A 125 -6.34 -1.74 -1.04
C ASN A 125 -5.79 -3.18 -0.95
N ALA A 126 -4.85 -3.54 -1.81
CA ALA A 126 -4.14 -4.80 -1.72
C ALA A 126 -3.12 -4.73 -0.55
N SER A 127 -3.55 -5.17 0.63
CA SER A 127 -2.65 -5.43 1.77
C SER A 127 -2.17 -6.88 1.68
N THR A 128 -0.94 -7.11 1.23
CA THR A 128 -0.30 -8.43 1.36
C THR A 128 0.59 -8.41 2.61
N SER A 129 0.34 -9.32 3.54
CA SER A 129 1.14 -9.50 4.77
C SER A 129 2.44 -10.28 4.54
N SER A 130 2.81 -10.55 3.29
CA SER A 130 4.08 -11.18 2.91
C SER A 130 4.65 -10.52 1.65
N THR A 131 5.97 -10.60 1.52
CA THR A 131 6.90 -9.94 0.58
C THR A 131 6.60 -10.20 -0.91
N GLY A 132 5.41 -9.84 -1.40
CA GLY A 132 5.00 -9.95 -2.80
C GLY A 132 4.89 -8.58 -3.47
N ASP A 133 5.45 -8.46 -4.67
CA ASP A 133 5.35 -7.25 -5.49
C ASP A 133 3.90 -7.03 -5.97
N ILE A 134 3.39 -5.79 -5.85
CA ILE A 134 2.14 -5.40 -6.51
C ILE A 134 2.47 -4.92 -7.92
N ASN A 135 2.12 -5.74 -8.92
CA ASN A 135 2.37 -5.43 -10.32
C ASN A 135 1.19 -4.62 -10.89
N LEU A 136 1.30 -3.29 -10.87
CA LEU A 136 0.35 -2.38 -11.53
C LEU A 136 0.77 -2.26 -13.01
N ARG A 137 -0.05 -2.80 -13.93
CA ARG A 137 0.19 -2.94 -15.38
C ARG A 137 1.30 -2.01 -15.94
N GLY A 138 2.48 -2.56 -16.15
CA GLY A 138 3.59 -1.90 -16.87
C GLY A 138 4.49 -0.98 -16.04
N LYS A 139 4.28 -0.88 -14.71
CA LYS A 139 5.15 -0.17 -13.77
C LYS A 139 5.39 -1.07 -12.56
N THR A 140 6.62 -1.53 -12.37
CA THR A 140 7.00 -2.18 -11.11
C THR A 140 6.98 -1.12 -10.01
N VAL A 141 6.01 -1.20 -9.10
CA VAL A 141 6.07 -0.48 -7.82
C VAL A 141 6.71 -1.45 -6.84
N PHE A 142 7.99 -1.24 -6.52
CA PHE A 142 8.67 -2.03 -5.50
C PHE A 142 8.07 -1.68 -4.13
N ILE A 143 7.22 -2.54 -3.60
CA ILE A 143 6.66 -2.37 -2.25
C ILE A 143 7.61 -3.06 -1.27
N GLY A 144 8.71 -2.38 -0.97
CA GLY A 144 9.37 -2.57 0.32
C GLY A 144 8.43 -2.12 1.44
N SER A 145 8.62 -2.65 2.64
CA SER A 145 7.74 -2.53 3.83
C SER A 145 7.44 -1.12 4.38
N ALA A 146 7.62 -0.06 3.59
CA ALA A 146 7.52 1.33 4.04
C ALA A 146 6.63 2.24 3.17
N PHE A 147 5.92 1.71 2.15
CA PHE A 147 4.87 2.47 1.47
C PHE A 147 3.55 2.37 2.24
N THR A 148 3.41 3.18 3.28
CA THR A 148 2.08 3.46 3.84
C THR A 148 1.42 4.51 2.96
N ASN A 149 0.25 4.21 2.41
CA ASN A 149 -0.69 5.26 2.04
C ASN A 149 -1.15 5.88 3.36
N ASP A 150 -0.35 6.81 3.92
CA ASP A 150 -0.77 7.57 5.07
C ASP A 150 -1.90 8.48 4.59
N THR A 151 -3.13 8.07 4.85
CA THR A 151 -4.35 8.79 4.48
C THR A 151 -4.41 10.21 5.07
N SER A 152 -3.43 10.62 5.88
CA SER A 152 -3.29 11.98 6.42
C SER A 152 -2.24 12.85 5.72
N ASP A 153 -1.31 12.29 4.95
CA ASP A 153 -0.24 13.05 4.27
C ASP A 153 -0.41 12.93 2.74
N SER A 154 -0.38 14.05 2.02
CA SER A 154 -0.66 14.15 0.56
C SER A 154 0.45 13.56 -0.35
N ASN A 155 1.11 12.48 0.08
CA ASN A 155 2.25 11.86 -0.58
C ASN A 155 1.82 10.65 -1.43
N LEU A 156 2.16 10.68 -2.72
CA LEU A 156 1.97 9.60 -3.69
C LEU A 156 2.92 8.42 -3.42
N ILE A 157 4.10 8.68 -2.86
CA ILE A 157 5.16 7.73 -2.50
C ILE A 157 5.83 8.22 -1.22
N GLN A 158 5.93 7.39 -0.19
CA GLN A 158 6.75 7.63 1.00
C GLN A 158 7.59 6.39 1.30
N VAL A 159 8.91 6.53 1.37
CA VAL A 159 9.82 5.45 1.78
C VAL A 159 10.56 5.93 3.02
N ALA A 160 10.00 5.67 4.20
CA ALA A 160 10.56 6.11 5.47
C ALA A 160 11.24 4.93 6.20
N ASN A 161 12.48 5.13 6.64
CA ASN A 161 13.23 4.15 7.43
C ASN A 161 13.28 4.58 8.90
N THR A 162 13.31 3.59 9.81
CA THR A 162 13.57 3.88 11.23
C THR A 162 14.99 4.44 11.35
N TYR A 163 15.09 5.70 11.75
CA TYR A 163 16.35 6.39 11.98
C TYR A 163 16.86 6.14 13.39
N TYR A 164 15.97 6.18 14.39
CA TYR A 164 16.35 6.07 15.80
C TYR A 164 15.20 5.54 16.66
N SER A 165 15.51 4.65 17.61
CA SER A 165 14.51 4.05 18.52
C SER A 165 15.11 3.60 19.85
N THR A 166 16.29 4.11 20.24
CA THR A 166 16.97 3.70 21.47
C THR A 166 16.44 4.49 22.66
N GLY A 167 16.16 3.80 23.76
CA GLY A 167 15.57 4.36 24.98
C GLY A 167 14.04 4.40 24.93
N THR A 168 13.47 5.25 25.77
CA THR A 168 12.02 5.44 25.89
C THR A 168 11.67 6.92 25.92
N VAL A 169 10.41 7.26 25.65
CA VAL A 169 9.91 8.63 25.67
C VAL A 169 8.57 8.75 26.35
N SER A 170 8.27 9.96 26.82
CA SER A 170 6.93 10.45 27.15
C SER A 170 6.62 11.70 26.33
N LEU A 171 5.35 12.05 26.20
CA LEU A 171 4.91 13.28 25.53
C LEU A 171 3.95 14.04 26.45
N SER A 172 4.21 15.34 26.64
CA SER A 172 3.32 16.25 27.35
C SER A 172 3.27 17.59 26.60
N GLY A 173 2.07 17.96 26.13
CA GLY A 173 1.93 19.08 25.20
C GLY A 173 2.70 18.76 23.91
N THR A 174 3.60 19.64 23.50
CA THR A 174 4.48 19.43 22.32
C THR A 174 5.86 18.88 22.69
N THR A 175 6.16 18.67 23.96
CA THR A 175 7.49 18.26 24.40
C THR A 175 7.58 16.75 24.52
N VAL A 176 8.46 16.15 23.74
CA VAL A 176 8.88 14.75 23.89
C VAL A 176 10.05 14.73 24.87
N THR A 177 9.91 13.99 25.97
CA THR A 177 10.97 13.79 26.97
C THR A 177 11.50 12.37 26.88
N GLY A 178 12.80 12.22 26.62
CA GLY A 178 13.47 10.94 26.46
C GLY A 178 14.21 10.47 27.72
N THR A 179 14.24 9.15 27.94
CA THR A 179 15.08 8.47 28.93
C THR A 179 15.97 7.47 28.20
N GLY A 180 17.29 7.53 28.42
CA GLY A 180 18.26 6.69 27.70
C GLY A 180 18.34 7.00 26.20
N THR A 181 17.94 8.22 25.80
CA THR A 181 17.96 8.69 24.42
C THR A 181 19.21 9.56 24.17
N ILE A 182 19.62 9.65 22.91
CA ILE A 182 20.61 10.60 22.39
C ILE A 182 20.03 11.20 21.12
N PHE A 183 19.06 12.11 21.28
CA PHE A 183 18.52 12.88 20.17
C PHE A 183 19.60 13.81 19.60
N THR A 184 19.50 14.11 18.30
CA THR A 184 20.42 15.03 17.63
C THR A 184 19.65 16.13 16.91
N PRO A 185 20.26 17.29 16.63
CA PRO A 185 19.66 18.34 15.82
C PRO A 185 19.16 17.85 14.45
N ASP A 186 19.79 16.81 13.89
CA ASP A 186 19.41 16.23 12.58
C ASP A 186 18.00 15.60 12.58
N MET A 187 17.43 15.33 13.76
CA MET A 187 16.10 14.76 13.87
C MET A 187 14.99 15.79 13.63
N VAL A 188 15.31 17.10 13.54
CA VAL A 188 14.33 18.13 13.17
C VAL A 188 13.89 17.94 11.71
N GLY A 189 12.58 17.91 11.48
CA GLY A 189 11.93 17.58 10.21
C GLY A 189 11.63 16.09 10.02
N MET A 190 12.13 15.21 10.89
CA MET A 190 11.76 13.80 10.93
C MET A 190 10.41 13.61 11.62
N THR A 191 9.81 12.43 11.48
CA THR A 191 8.57 12.08 12.20
C THR A 191 8.84 11.12 13.34
N ILE A 192 8.18 11.30 14.48
CA ILE A 192 8.22 10.37 15.61
C ILE A 192 6.88 9.66 15.78
N SER A 193 6.92 8.35 16.00
CA SER A 193 5.80 7.53 16.44
C SER A 193 6.09 7.04 17.86
N ILE A 194 5.19 7.32 18.80
CA ILE A 194 5.29 6.88 20.19
C ILE A 194 4.21 5.84 20.44
N THR A 195 4.57 4.70 21.02
CA THR A 195 3.59 3.68 21.43
C THR A 195 2.58 4.32 22.36
N GLY A 196 1.28 4.20 22.08
CA GLY A 196 0.20 4.82 22.88
C GLY A 196 -0.42 6.08 22.26
N LEU A 197 0.20 6.67 21.22
CA LEU A 197 -0.52 7.54 20.29
C LEU A 197 -1.19 6.65 19.24
N SER A 198 -2.52 6.72 19.10
CA SER A 198 -3.30 5.90 18.17
C SER A 198 -2.87 6.07 16.70
N TRP A 199 -1.84 5.31 16.28
CA TRP A 199 -1.28 5.25 14.91
C TRP A 199 -0.88 6.60 14.30
N THR A 200 -0.74 7.66 15.11
CA THR A 200 -0.42 8.99 14.60
C THR A 200 1.06 9.29 14.78
N THR A 201 1.75 9.65 13.70
CA THR A 201 3.09 10.23 13.80
C THR A 201 3.00 11.73 14.15
N ARG A 202 4.12 12.31 14.55
CA ARG A 202 4.28 13.74 14.81
C ARG A 202 5.53 14.24 14.12
N THR A 203 5.51 15.42 13.53
CA THR A 203 6.72 16.03 12.95
C THR A 203 7.55 16.63 14.08
N ILE A 204 8.83 16.30 14.15
CA ILE A 204 9.77 16.94 15.08
C ILE A 204 10.12 18.32 14.49
N ILE A 205 9.77 19.39 15.20
CA ILE A 205 9.96 20.77 14.74
C ILE A 205 11.13 21.48 15.42
N ALA A 206 11.60 20.95 16.56
CA ALA A 206 12.80 21.46 17.21
C ALA A 206 13.54 20.38 17.99
N TYR A 207 14.85 20.55 18.07
CA TYR A 207 15.73 19.82 18.98
C TYR A 207 16.06 20.73 20.17
N ASN A 208 15.81 20.25 21.38
CA ASN A 208 16.10 21.01 22.60
C ASN A 208 17.37 20.48 23.28
N SER A 209 17.50 19.16 23.40
CA SER A 209 18.64 18.49 24.02
C SER A 209 18.69 17.00 23.61
N PRO A 210 19.73 16.22 23.98
CA PRO A 210 19.79 14.78 23.71
C PRO A 210 18.64 13.96 24.30
N THR A 211 17.86 14.55 25.22
CA THR A 211 16.70 13.93 25.86
C THR A 211 15.42 14.74 25.66
N SER A 212 15.41 15.73 24.78
CA SER A 212 14.20 16.51 24.52
C SER A 212 14.07 16.99 23.08
N LEU A 213 12.88 16.77 22.53
CA LEU A 213 12.44 17.25 21.22
C LEU A 213 11.11 18.00 21.36
N THR A 214 10.80 18.86 20.40
CA THR A 214 9.49 19.50 20.25
C THR A 214 8.81 18.99 18.99
N VAL A 215 7.52 18.65 19.08
CA VAL A 215 6.69 18.20 17.95
C VAL A 215 5.64 19.23 17.52
N ASP A 216 5.16 19.07 16.30
CA ASP A 216 4.16 19.93 15.64
C ASP A 216 2.79 19.98 16.33
N VAL A 217 2.29 18.85 16.83
CA VAL A 217 0.94 18.75 17.40
C VAL A 217 1.00 18.25 18.83
N ALA A 218 0.31 18.96 19.73
CA ALA A 218 0.24 18.61 21.14
C ALA A 218 -0.38 17.21 21.38
N GLY A 219 0.08 16.53 22.41
CA GLY A 219 -0.45 15.24 22.85
C GLY A 219 -0.04 14.93 24.28
N THR A 220 -0.61 13.84 24.80
CA THR A 220 -0.26 13.32 26.13
C THR A 220 -0.06 11.83 26.05
N VAL A 221 1.13 11.39 26.43
CA VAL A 221 1.49 9.99 26.58
C VAL A 221 2.25 9.87 27.88
N SER A 222 1.60 9.31 28.90
CA SER A 222 2.19 9.12 30.23
C SER A 222 2.98 7.81 30.28
N GLY A 223 4.11 7.83 30.99
CA GLY A 223 5.01 6.69 31.15
C GLY A 223 6.22 6.71 30.21
N SER A 224 7.14 5.76 30.42
CA SER A 224 8.37 5.61 29.65
C SER A 224 8.13 4.58 28.54
N LEU A 225 7.72 5.04 27.35
CA LEU A 225 7.23 4.16 26.28
C LEU A 225 8.22 4.05 25.12
N SER A 226 8.14 2.94 24.40
CA SER A 226 8.91 2.75 23.16
C SER A 226 8.45 3.73 22.07
N TYR A 227 9.36 4.05 21.16
CA TYR A 227 9.10 4.95 20.05
C TYR A 227 10.00 4.61 18.86
N LYS A 228 9.68 5.18 17.71
CA LYS A 228 10.51 5.17 16.51
C LYS A 228 10.50 6.56 15.89
N ILE A 229 11.68 7.07 15.58
CA ILE A 229 11.86 8.24 14.71
C ILE A 229 12.13 7.71 13.31
N TYR A 230 11.39 8.21 12.34
CA TYR A 230 11.54 7.89 10.94
C TYR A 230 12.11 9.09 10.19
N ASN A 231 13.09 8.84 9.32
CA ASN A 231 13.45 9.85 8.34
C ASN A 231 12.25 10.08 7.40
N ALA A 232 12.15 11.29 6.84
CA ALA A 232 11.12 11.55 5.83
C ALA A 232 11.38 10.77 4.53
N GLY A 233 12.63 10.32 4.32
CA GLY A 233 13.03 9.48 3.19
C GLY A 233 12.69 10.08 1.84
N LEU A 234 12.44 9.26 0.82
CA LEU A 234 11.95 9.76 -0.47
C LEU A 234 10.44 10.01 -0.38
N GLN A 235 10.01 11.22 -0.75
CA GLN A 235 8.61 11.59 -0.85
C GLN A 235 8.30 12.14 -2.24
N VAL A 236 7.19 11.71 -2.82
CA VAL A 236 6.59 12.38 -3.99
C VAL A 236 5.24 12.94 -3.58
N THR A 237 5.05 14.25 -3.66
CA THR A 237 3.83 14.92 -3.20
C THR A 237 2.77 14.99 -4.30
N SER A 238 1.52 15.28 -3.94
CA SER A 238 0.43 15.57 -4.88
C SER A 238 0.69 16.78 -5.79
N ASN A 239 1.64 17.66 -5.43
CA ASN A 239 2.08 18.79 -6.23
C ASN A 239 3.30 18.46 -7.10
N ASN A 240 3.57 17.17 -7.35
CA ASN A 240 4.68 16.67 -8.15
C ASN A 240 6.09 16.99 -7.61
N SER A 241 6.21 17.43 -6.35
CA SER A 241 7.51 17.63 -5.72
C SER A 241 8.13 16.31 -5.28
N ILE A 242 9.44 16.18 -5.47
CA ILE A 242 10.28 15.11 -4.96
C ILE A 242 11.07 15.66 -3.77
N SER A 243 10.80 15.16 -2.57
CA SER A 243 11.60 15.45 -1.38
C SER A 243 12.48 14.25 -1.03
N ILE A 244 13.71 14.50 -0.58
CA ILE A 244 14.56 13.46 0.02
C ILE A 244 14.94 13.90 1.41
N ASN A 245 14.63 13.09 2.43
CA ASN A 245 14.85 13.38 3.85
C ASN A 245 14.20 14.70 4.31
N ARG A 246 13.04 15.07 3.73
CA ARG A 246 12.23 16.23 4.16
C ARG A 246 10.73 15.98 3.90
N LYS A 247 9.85 16.42 4.82
CA LYS A 247 8.38 16.27 4.70
C LYS A 247 7.71 17.37 3.86
N ASP A 248 8.15 18.63 3.99
CA ASP A 248 7.51 19.78 3.33
C ASP A 248 8.37 20.36 2.21
N ALA A 249 8.31 19.78 1.01
CA ALA A 249 9.00 20.34 -0.15
C ALA A 249 8.38 21.69 -0.57
N SER A 250 9.23 22.70 -0.66
CA SER A 250 8.92 24.00 -1.28
C SER A 250 9.42 24.12 -2.73
N SER A 251 9.92 23.04 -3.32
CA SER A 251 10.47 22.99 -4.68
C SER A 251 10.14 21.65 -5.35
N PHE A 252 10.30 21.54 -6.68
CA PHE A 252 10.08 20.27 -7.38
C PHE A 252 11.11 19.20 -7.01
N LEU A 253 12.35 19.59 -6.70
CA LEU A 253 13.33 18.72 -6.06
C LEU A 253 13.83 19.43 -4.80
N HIS A 254 13.55 18.85 -3.64
CA HIS A 254 13.99 19.37 -2.34
C HIS A 254 14.82 18.31 -1.62
N LEU A 255 16.10 18.59 -1.45
CA LEU A 255 17.02 17.73 -0.70
C LEU A 255 17.09 18.22 0.75
N GLY A 256 16.98 17.30 1.70
CA GLY A 256 17.25 17.60 3.10
C GLY A 256 18.66 18.14 3.28
N ALA A 257 18.87 18.91 4.35
CA ALA A 257 20.18 19.47 4.66
C ALA A 257 21.24 18.35 4.82
N GLY A 258 22.47 18.69 4.46
CA GLY A 258 23.60 17.80 4.63
C GLY A 258 24.14 17.85 6.05
N ARG A 259 25.12 17.00 6.34
CA ARG A 259 25.81 16.94 7.63
C ARG A 259 27.27 17.32 7.46
N THR A 260 27.92 17.72 8.56
CA THR A 260 29.33 18.14 8.58
C THR A 260 30.32 16.99 8.38
N THR A 261 29.88 15.74 8.54
CA THR A 261 30.68 14.54 8.30
C THR A 261 30.78 14.23 6.81
N ILE A 262 31.97 13.84 6.33
CA ILE A 262 32.20 13.45 4.93
C ILE A 262 31.16 12.42 4.46
N GLY A 263 30.71 12.55 3.21
CA GLY A 263 29.71 11.65 2.63
C GLY A 263 28.25 12.01 2.94
N ASN A 264 28.00 13.15 3.61
CA ASN A 264 26.66 13.57 3.99
C ASN A 264 26.24 14.89 3.35
N SER A 265 26.85 15.31 2.23
CA SER A 265 26.40 16.49 1.48
C SER A 265 24.98 16.26 0.95
N PRO A 266 24.13 17.31 0.86
CA PRO A 266 22.77 17.18 0.31
C PRO A 266 22.77 16.63 -1.12
N LEU A 267 23.72 17.12 -1.93
CA LEU A 267 23.96 16.72 -3.32
C LEU A 267 25.45 16.47 -3.50
N LYS A 268 25.80 15.29 -4.03
CA LYS A 268 27.17 14.95 -4.39
C LYS A 268 27.20 14.40 -5.80
N PHE A 269 28.08 14.94 -6.63
CA PHE A 269 28.38 14.38 -7.95
C PHE A 269 29.55 13.40 -7.84
N THR A 270 29.47 12.32 -8.61
CA THR A 270 30.60 11.41 -8.85
C THR A 270 31.40 11.95 -10.03
N ALA A 271 32.74 11.91 -9.93
CA ALA A 271 33.62 12.37 -11.00
C ALA A 271 33.37 11.60 -12.31
N GLY A 272 33.34 12.31 -13.43
CA GLY A 272 33.17 11.74 -14.77
C GLY A 272 33.65 12.70 -15.86
N PRO A 273 33.82 12.24 -17.11
CA PRO A 273 34.23 13.13 -18.20
C PRO A 273 33.18 14.23 -18.43
N THR A 274 33.62 15.41 -18.87
CA THR A 274 32.71 16.46 -19.35
C THR A 274 32.23 16.15 -20.77
N LEU A 275 31.00 16.58 -21.11
CA LEU A 275 30.40 16.40 -22.43
C LEU A 275 31.27 17.06 -23.51
N THR A 276 31.52 16.35 -24.60
CA THR A 276 32.32 16.86 -25.73
C THR A 276 31.61 17.98 -26.51
N THR A 277 30.27 18.02 -26.45
CA THR A 277 29.43 19.12 -26.93
C THR A 277 28.74 19.75 -25.73
N PRO A 278 28.92 21.07 -25.45
CA PRO A 278 28.25 21.72 -24.34
C PRO A 278 26.72 21.62 -24.45
N GLU A 279 26.06 21.17 -23.38
CA GLU A 279 24.60 21.10 -23.28
C GLU A 279 24.09 22.15 -22.28
N SER A 280 23.31 23.12 -22.76
CA SER A 280 22.76 24.18 -21.91
C SER A 280 21.93 23.60 -20.75
N GLY A 281 22.23 24.01 -19.52
CA GLY A 281 21.59 23.52 -18.31
C GLY A 281 22.30 22.35 -17.62
N ALA A 282 23.36 21.79 -18.23
CA ALA A 282 24.13 20.72 -17.60
C ALA A 282 25.02 21.24 -16.46
N VAL A 283 25.10 20.44 -15.38
CA VAL A 283 26.08 20.58 -14.30
C VAL A 283 26.92 19.31 -14.24
N GLU A 284 28.23 19.46 -14.34
CA GLU A 284 29.19 18.36 -14.49
C GLU A 284 30.30 18.47 -13.44
N PHE A 285 30.87 17.33 -13.02
CA PHE A 285 32.03 17.28 -12.12
C PHE A 285 33.07 16.32 -12.68
N ASP A 286 34.26 16.83 -12.98
CA ASP A 286 35.33 16.03 -13.61
C ASP A 286 36.31 15.38 -12.63
N GLY A 287 36.10 15.59 -11.33
CA GLY A 287 37.02 15.18 -10.27
C GLY A 287 37.86 16.33 -9.73
N ASN A 288 38.03 17.39 -10.51
CA ASN A 288 38.78 18.58 -10.14
C ASN A 288 37.87 19.80 -9.98
N HIS A 289 36.95 20.01 -10.92
CA HIS A 289 36.13 21.22 -11.01
C HIS A 289 34.65 20.92 -11.27
N PHE A 290 33.81 21.83 -10.82
CA PHE A 290 32.40 21.87 -11.19
C PHE A 290 32.21 22.76 -12.39
N TYR A 291 31.43 22.29 -13.36
CA TYR A 291 31.09 23.05 -14.55
C TYR A 291 29.58 23.23 -14.66
N GLY A 292 29.16 24.43 -15.09
CA GLY A 292 27.80 24.73 -15.48
C GLY A 292 27.79 25.27 -16.91
N THR A 293 26.89 24.77 -17.74
CA THR A 293 26.79 25.21 -19.15
C THR A 293 25.57 26.10 -19.34
N VAL A 294 25.77 27.27 -19.96
CA VAL A 294 24.70 28.21 -20.32
C VAL A 294 24.82 28.51 -21.81
N GLY A 295 23.77 28.20 -22.58
CA GLY A 295 23.85 28.27 -24.05
C GLY A 295 24.87 27.27 -24.58
N THR A 296 25.87 27.74 -25.31
CA THR A 296 26.95 26.91 -25.90
C THR A 296 28.26 26.98 -25.11
N ALA A 297 28.30 27.70 -23.99
CA ALA A 297 29.52 27.95 -23.24
C ALA A 297 29.51 27.18 -21.91
N ARG A 298 30.64 26.50 -21.63
CA ARG A 298 30.89 25.83 -20.35
C ARG A 298 31.66 26.77 -19.42
N HIS A 299 31.17 26.93 -18.20
CA HIS A 299 31.76 27.78 -17.17
C HIS A 299 32.17 26.95 -15.96
N GLN A 300 33.34 27.24 -15.41
CA GLN A 300 33.76 26.67 -14.15
C GLN A 300 33.03 27.40 -13.00
N LEU A 301 32.37 26.64 -12.12
CA LEU A 301 31.53 27.17 -11.04
C LEU A 301 32.29 27.33 -9.72
N ASP A 302 33.36 26.57 -9.54
CA ASP A 302 34.21 26.58 -8.35
C ASP A 302 35.46 27.45 -8.53
N GLN A 303 35.56 28.20 -9.63
CA GLN A 303 36.67 29.11 -9.87
C GLN A 303 36.53 30.33 -8.96
N GLN A 304 37.36 30.40 -7.92
CA GLN A 304 37.56 31.62 -7.15
C GLN A 304 38.42 32.59 -7.97
N THR A 305 37.79 33.44 -8.77
CA THR A 305 38.53 34.52 -9.45
C THR A 305 38.88 35.59 -8.43
N TYR A 306 40.02 35.47 -7.77
CA TYR A 306 40.69 36.65 -7.26
C TYR A 306 41.21 37.41 -8.50
N MET A 307 40.66 38.61 -8.74
CA MET A 307 41.25 39.76 -9.43
C MET A 307 40.18 40.53 -10.23
N HIS A 308 39.58 41.54 -9.60
CA HIS A 308 39.14 42.70 -10.37
C HIS A 308 40.41 43.42 -10.86
N LYS A 309 40.81 43.20 -12.11
CA LYS A 309 41.77 44.10 -12.77
C LYS A 309 41.05 45.40 -13.10
N TYR A 310 41.06 46.35 -12.17
CA TYR A 310 40.79 47.74 -12.53
C TYR A 310 42.04 48.29 -13.23
N ALA A 311 41.99 48.38 -14.56
CA ALA A 311 42.96 49.19 -15.29
C ALA A 311 42.54 50.66 -15.15
N ALA A 312 43.09 51.37 -14.17
CA ALA A 312 43.02 52.83 -14.16
C ALA A 312 44.07 53.37 -15.13
N SER A 313 43.67 53.78 -16.34
CA SER A 313 44.56 54.53 -17.23
C SER A 313 44.53 56.02 -16.87
N GLY A 314 45.53 56.47 -16.12
CA GLY A 314 45.86 57.88 -15.96
C GLY A 314 47.37 58.06 -16.14
N ASN A 315 47.78 58.84 -17.15
CA ASN A 315 49.17 59.24 -17.40
C ASN A 315 50.21 58.12 -17.60
N GLY A 316 49.87 57.03 -18.29
CA GLY A 316 50.89 56.08 -18.80
C GLY A 316 51.57 55.21 -17.73
N VAL A 317 51.05 55.16 -16.50
CA VAL A 317 51.53 54.25 -15.45
C VAL A 317 50.47 53.19 -15.20
N THR A 318 50.87 51.91 -15.37
CA THR A 318 50.01 50.77 -15.01
C THR A 318 50.29 50.42 -13.55
N THR A 319 49.50 50.95 -12.61
CA THR A 319 49.56 50.53 -11.20
C THR A 319 48.66 49.32 -11.01
N THR A 320 49.25 48.18 -10.62
CA THR A 320 48.48 47.05 -10.10
C THR A 320 48.14 47.38 -8.65
N ILE A 321 46.93 47.88 -8.40
CA ILE A 321 46.42 48.04 -7.04
C ILE A 321 45.94 46.66 -6.57
N VAL A 322 46.69 46.08 -5.63
CA VAL A 322 46.24 44.91 -4.87
C VAL A 322 45.46 45.45 -3.68
N ILE A 323 44.13 45.30 -3.67
CA ILE A 323 43.32 45.56 -2.48
C ILE A 323 43.20 44.24 -1.73
N PRO A 324 43.83 44.07 -0.55
CA PRO A 324 43.55 42.93 0.31
C PRO A 324 42.17 43.10 0.96
N HIS A 325 41.42 42.01 1.03
CA HIS A 325 40.33 41.85 1.98
C HIS A 325 40.84 41.07 3.19
#